data_AF-A0A2V7NZZ2-F1
#
_entry.id   AF-A0A2V7NZZ2-F1
#
_cell.length_a   1.000
_cell.length_b   1.000
_cell.length_c   1.000
_cell.angle_alpha   90.00
_cell.angle_beta   90.00
_cell.angle_gamma   90.00
#
_symmetry.space_group_name_H-M   'P 1'
#
loop_
_entity.id
_entity.type
_entity.pdbx_description
1 polymer ?
#
loop_
_entity_poly.entity_id
_entity_poly.type
_entity_poly.pdbx_seq_one_letter_code
_entity_poly.pdbx_strand_id
1 'polypeptide(L)'
;AIPRVFFVSLMDKEHANFERVYGQIKDALTPKVIPVEIPVGEGPEFHGIINLFSQKCHLYKKGTKNGEYEEVDVPAEYRERFER
;
A
#
# COMPACT_ATOMS: atom_id res chain seq x y z
N ALA A 1 14.90 -17.76 13.13
CA ALA A 1 14.81 -16.65 12.16
C ALA A 1 14.20 -15.44 12.87
N ILE A 2 14.67 -14.22 12.59
CA ILE A 2 14.16 -12.98 13.22
C ILE A 2 13.06 -12.40 12.32
N PRO A 3 11.83 -12.20 12.83
CA PRO A 3 10.78 -11.52 12.08
C PRO A 3 11.19 -10.10 11.71
N ARG A 4 10.87 -9.67 10.49
CA ARG A 4 11.14 -8.31 9.99
C ARG A 4 9.88 -7.77 9.35
N VAL A 5 9.60 -6.49 9.62
CA VAL A 5 8.49 -5.75 9.03
C VAL A 5 9.07 -4.56 8.29
N PHE A 6 8.59 -4.33 7.08
CA PHE A 6 8.94 -3.16 6.28
C PHE A 6 7.73 -2.24 6.23
N PHE A 7 7.95 -0.95 6.51
CA PHE A 7 6.94 0.07 6.39
C PHE A 7 7.40 1.11 5.38
N VAL A 8 6.60 1.32 4.33
CA VAL A 8 6.85 2.32 3.30
C VAL A 8 5.96 3.52 3.61
N SER A 9 6.57 4.64 3.99
CA SER A 9 5.88 5.87 4.37
C SER A 9 5.99 6.93 3.26
N LEU A 10 5.31 8.06 3.46
CA LEU A 10 5.38 9.24 2.58
C LEU A 10 4.89 8.95 1.14
N MET A 11 3.86 8.11 1.01
CA MET A 11 3.24 7.78 -0.28
C MET A 11 2.54 8.97 -0.96
N ASP A 12 2.33 10.07 -0.23
CA ASP A 12 1.79 11.35 -0.72
C ASP A 12 2.79 12.18 -1.54
N LYS A 13 4.06 11.77 -1.64
CA LYS A 13 5.10 12.52 -2.35
C LYS A 13 5.12 12.21 -3.84
N GLU A 14 5.37 13.23 -4.66
CA GLU A 14 5.37 13.17 -6.13
C GLU A 14 6.16 12.00 -6.75
N HIS A 15 7.24 11.58 -6.09
CA HIS A 15 8.10 10.49 -6.58
C HIS A 15 7.97 9.20 -5.76
N ALA A 16 6.94 9.09 -4.92
CA ALA A 16 6.68 7.88 -4.16
C ALA A 16 6.15 6.78 -5.10
N ASN A 17 6.88 5.66 -5.17
CA ASN A 17 6.50 4.52 -5.98
C ASN A 17 6.70 3.24 -5.17
N PHE A 18 5.60 2.58 -4.83
CA PHE A 18 5.63 1.39 -3.97
C PHE A 18 6.26 0.20 -4.67
N GLU A 19 5.95 -0.03 -5.95
CA GLU A 19 6.47 -1.18 -6.71
C GLU A 19 7.99 -1.16 -6.81
N ARG A 20 8.57 0.03 -7.02
CA ARG A 20 10.01 0.22 -7.07
C ARG A 20 10.66 -0.13 -5.73
N VAL A 21 10.10 0.36 -4.63
CA VAL A 21 10.61 0.05 -3.27
C VAL A 21 10.45 -1.44 -2.97
N TYR A 22 9.32 -2.03 -3.34
CA TYR A 22 9.05 -3.46 -3.16
C TYR A 22 10.04 -4.33 -3.95
N GLY A 23 10.34 -3.97 -5.20
CA GLY A 23 11.37 -4.63 -6.01
C GLY A 23 12.75 -4.52 -5.38
N GLN A 24 13.13 -3.33 -4.91
CA GLN A 24 14.40 -3.12 -4.22
C GLN A 24 14.52 -3.97 -2.94
N ILE A 25 13.44 -4.11 -2.16
CA ILE A 25 13.44 -4.97 -0.96
C ILE A 25 13.60 -6.45 -1.36
N LYS A 26 12.92 -6.89 -2.44
CA LYS A 26 13.05 -8.25 -2.96
C LYS A 26 14.48 -8.57 -3.38
N ASP A 27 15.10 -7.67 -4.14
CA ASP A 27 16.42 -7.86 -4.72
C ASP A 27 17.54 -7.72 -3.67
N ALA A 28 17.43 -6.74 -2.77
CA ALA A 28 18.49 -6.41 -1.82
C ALA A 28 18.40 -7.18 -0.49
N LEU A 29 17.19 -7.49 -0.02
CA LEU A 29 16.99 -8.03 1.34
C LEU A 29 16.49 -9.47 1.33
N THR A 30 15.37 -9.75 0.65
CA THR A 30 14.86 -11.12 0.54
C THR A 30 13.74 -11.25 -0.49
N PRO A 31 13.75 -12.30 -1.33
CA PRO A 31 12.65 -12.58 -2.24
C PRO A 31 11.36 -13.05 -1.53
N LYS A 32 11.43 -13.36 -0.23
CA LYS A 32 10.28 -13.88 0.57
C LYS A 32 9.39 -12.77 1.13
N VAL A 33 9.62 -11.51 0.78
CA VAL A 33 8.77 -10.41 1.25
C VAL A 33 7.40 -10.46 0.55
N ILE A 34 6.35 -10.39 1.34
CA ILE A 34 4.96 -10.43 0.89
C ILE A 34 4.31 -9.09 1.29
N PRO A 35 3.65 -8.39 0.35
CA PRO A 35 2.90 -7.19 0.69
C PRO A 35 1.70 -7.56 1.56
N VAL A 36 1.40 -6.71 2.53
CA VAL A 36 0.22 -6.86 3.40
C VAL A 36 -0.82 -5.79 3.08
N GLU A 37 -0.33 -4.60 2.75
CA GLU A 37 -1.11 -3.44 2.36
C GLU A 37 -0.59 -2.94 1.02
N ILE A 38 -1.51 -2.56 0.14
CA ILE A 38 -1.21 -2.03 -1.19
C ILE A 38 -1.73 -0.58 -1.23
N PRO A 39 -0.88 0.41 -1.52
CA PRO A 39 -1.33 1.79 -1.64
C PRO A 39 -2.24 1.98 -2.88
N VAL A 40 -3.27 2.80 -2.70
CA VAL A 40 -4.19 3.23 -3.75
C VAL A 40 -3.74 4.59 -4.26
N GLY A 41 -3.34 4.62 -5.52
CA GLY A 41 -2.66 5.76 -6.13
C GLY A 41 -1.21 5.91 -5.67
N GLU A 42 -0.52 6.89 -6.26
CA GLU A 42 0.87 7.23 -5.98
C GLU A 42 1.03 8.76 -5.99
N GLY A 43 1.85 9.29 -5.07
CA GLY A 43 2.11 10.72 -4.96
C GLY A 43 0.87 11.57 -4.71
N PRO A 44 0.59 12.63 -5.50
CA PRO A 44 -0.57 13.49 -5.28
C PRO A 44 -1.91 12.75 -5.39
N GLU A 45 -1.92 11.64 -6.13
CA GLU A 45 -3.09 10.77 -6.30
C GLU A 45 -3.18 9.69 -5.22
N PHE A 46 -2.26 9.65 -4.24
CA PHE A 46 -2.38 8.75 -3.10
C PHE A 46 -3.57 9.14 -2.23
N HIS A 47 -4.52 8.23 -2.10
CA HIS A 47 -5.77 8.50 -1.39
C HIS A 47 -6.29 7.31 -0.58
N GLY A 48 -5.51 6.25 -0.41
CA GLY A 48 -5.93 5.11 0.40
C GLY A 48 -4.95 3.96 0.42
N ILE A 49 -5.34 2.90 1.12
CA ILE A 49 -4.64 1.62 1.20
C ILE A 49 -5.63 0.47 1.08
N ILE A 50 -5.24 -0.62 0.44
CA ILE A 50 -5.98 -1.87 0.38
C ILE A 50 -5.32 -2.84 1.36
N ASN A 51 -6.09 -3.34 2.31
CA ASN A 51 -5.64 -4.35 3.24
C ASN A 51 -5.97 -5.75 2.70
N LEU A 52 -4.94 -6.56 2.47
CA LEU A 52 -5.09 -7.89 1.88
C LEU A 52 -5.68 -8.92 2.84
N PHE A 53 -5.57 -8.71 4.16
CA PHE A 53 -6.15 -9.60 5.17
C PHE A 53 -7.66 -9.41 5.30
N SER A 54 -8.13 -8.16 5.38
CA SER A 54 -9.57 -7.86 5.51
C SER A 54 -10.29 -7.84 4.16
N GLN A 55 -9.55 -7.79 3.04
CA GLN A 55 -10.08 -7.59 1.69
C GLN A 55 -10.93 -6.31 1.60
N LYS A 56 -10.47 -5.26 2.27
CA LYS A 56 -11.11 -3.95 2.29
C LYS A 56 -10.14 -2.87 1.83
N CYS A 57 -10.69 -1.85 1.21
CA CYS A 57 -9.98 -0.66 0.81
C CYS A 57 -10.33 0.47 1.77
N HIS A 58 -9.32 1.07 2.38
CA HIS A 58 -9.46 2.21 3.29
C HIS A 58 -9.09 3.47 2.53
N LEU A 59 -10.08 4.30 2.20
CA LEU A 59 -9.89 5.56 1.49
C LEU A 59 -9.81 6.73 2.46
N TYR A 60 -8.72 7.49 2.40
CA TYR A 60 -8.50 8.63 3.30
C TYR A 60 -9.32 9.85 2.91
N LYS A 61 -9.96 10.48 3.90
CA LYS A 61 -10.70 11.73 3.70
C LYS A 61 -9.75 12.91 3.59
N LYS A 62 -9.78 13.60 2.44
CA LYS A 62 -9.01 14.83 2.20
C LYS A 62 -9.37 15.89 3.26
N GLY A 63 -8.36 16.43 3.94
CA GLY A 63 -8.51 17.51 4.92
C GLY A 63 -8.66 17.07 6.39
N THR A 64 -8.67 15.76 6.68
CA THR A 64 -8.69 15.26 8.07
C THR A 64 -7.26 15.08 8.60
N LYS A 65 -6.98 15.61 9.80
CA LYS A 65 -5.66 15.46 10.46
C LYS A 65 -5.47 14.09 11.12
N ASN A 66 -6.57 13.37 11.38
CA ASN A 66 -6.57 12.14 12.16
C ASN A 66 -6.65 10.86 11.31
N GLY A 67 -6.48 10.97 9.99
CA GLY A 67 -6.50 9.80 9.11
C GLY A 67 -7.85 9.09 9.11
N GLU A 68 -8.95 9.84 9.12
CA GLU A 68 -10.26 9.24 8.94
C GLU A 68 -10.30 8.58 7.56
N TYR A 69 -10.71 7.31 7.54
CA TYR A 69 -10.85 6.53 6.33
C TYR A 69 -12.27 6.00 6.20
N GLU A 70 -12.71 5.80 4.96
CA GLU A 70 -13.91 5.04 4.66
C GLU A 70 -13.51 3.65 4.17
N GLU A 71 -14.11 2.62 4.77
CA GLU A 71 -13.95 1.25 4.30
C GLU A 71 -14.89 1.00 3.12
N VAL A 72 -14.31 0.67 1.98
CA VAL A 72 -15.02 0.29 0.76
C VAL A 72 -14.53 -1.06 0.27
N ASP A 73 -15.29 -1.70 -0.62
CA ASP A 73 -14.83 -2.92 -1.27
C ASP A 73 -13.65 -2.63 -2.20
N VAL A 74 -12.77 -3.62 -2.37
CA VAL A 74 -11.57 -3.49 -3.22
C VAL A 74 -11.98 -3.15 -4.66
N PRO A 75 -11.53 -2.01 -5.21
CA PRO A 75 -11.86 -1.64 -6.59
C PRO A 75 -11.34 -2.69 -7.58
N ALA A 76 -12.11 -2.94 -8.65
CA ALA A 76 -11.79 -3.98 -9.63
C ALA A 76 -10.41 -3.80 -10.28
N GLU A 77 -9.97 -2.56 -10.46
CA GLU A 77 -8.65 -2.19 -11.01
C GLU A 77 -7.48 -2.74 -10.18
N TYR A 78 -7.67 -2.92 -8.87
CA TYR A 78 -6.62 -3.41 -7.98
C TYR A 78 -6.71 -4.93 -7.72
N ARG A 79 -7.69 -5.63 -8.30
CA ARG A 79 -7.85 -7.09 -8.10
C ARG A 79 -6.64 -7.88 -8.60
N GLU A 80 -6.07 -7.51 -9.74
CA GLU A 80 -4.90 -8.20 -10.27
C GLU A 80 -3.68 -8.04 -9.36
N ARG A 81 -3.55 -6.89 -8.69
CA ARG A 81 -2.50 -6.62 -7.71
C ARG A 81 -2.78 -7.31 -6.36
N PHE A 82 -4.05 -7.55 -6.05
CA PHE A 82 -4.52 -8.25 -4.85
C PHE A 82 -4.27 -9.77 -4.92
N GLU A 83 -4.38 -10.38 -6.10
CA GLU A 83 -4.25 -11.83 -6.30
C GLU A 83 -2.80 -12.31 -6.56
N ARG A 84 -1.81 -11.40 -6.49
CA ARG A 84 -0.39 -11.67 -6.71
C ARG A 84 0.37 -12.03 -5.43
#